data_AF-A0A352VZE9-F1
#
_entry.id   AF-A0A352VZE9-F1
#
_cell.length_a   1.000
_cell.length_b   1.000
_cell.length_c   1.000
_cell.angle_alpha   90.00
_cell.angle_beta   90.00
_cell.angle_gamma   90.00
#
_symmetry.space_group_name_H-M   'P 1'
#
loop_
_entity.id
_entity.type
_entity.pdbx_description
1 polymer ?
#
loop_
_entity_poly.entity_id
_entity_poly.type
_entity_poly.pdbx_seq_one_letter_code
_entity_poly.pdbx_strand_id
1 'polypeptide(L)'
;MTVKITESAIEEYALEILTNQGFEYIHGSEIAPDSDSPERNSFEEVILSGRLKKTVHRINKNLPHETIDAALKQINRLNSTELIVNNETFHRLLTEEINISVQKDSYTRGDYVKLIDFDEPDNNEFLAVSQFTVTSTGSVTGAVNKRPDIILFVNGIPLVVIELKNPSEDKATVHSAFRQIQTYKETIPAFFTYKAFCAAFFNVC
;
A
#
# COMPACT_ATOMS: atom_id res chain seq x y z
N MET A 1 11.85 20.78 -33.25
CA MET A 1 12.45 20.04 -32.12
C MET A 1 11.32 19.31 -31.42
N THR A 2 11.28 17.99 -31.51
CA THR A 2 10.35 17.17 -30.73
C THR A 2 10.77 17.24 -29.28
N VAL A 3 9.91 17.74 -28.39
CA VAL A 3 10.14 17.69 -26.95
C VAL A 3 10.14 16.21 -26.57
N LYS A 4 11.30 15.70 -26.15
CA LYS A 4 11.41 14.33 -25.67
C LYS A 4 10.84 14.30 -24.27
N ILE A 5 9.61 13.80 -24.12
CA ILE A 5 9.00 13.56 -22.81
C ILE A 5 9.91 12.56 -22.07
N THR A 6 10.34 12.92 -20.86
CA THR A 6 11.14 12.05 -19.99
C THR A 6 10.24 11.35 -18.98
N GLU A 7 10.73 10.24 -18.43
CA GLU A 7 10.04 9.49 -17.38
C GLU A 7 9.78 10.36 -16.14
N SER A 8 10.74 11.19 -15.76
CA SER A 8 10.58 12.18 -14.69
C SER A 8 9.47 13.19 -14.98
N ALA A 9 9.31 13.65 -16.23
CA ALA A 9 8.21 14.54 -16.59
C ALA A 9 6.84 13.84 -16.51
N ILE A 10 6.78 12.54 -16.82
CA ILE A 10 5.56 11.73 -16.67
C ILE A 10 5.25 11.53 -15.19
N GLU A 11 6.26 11.28 -14.36
CA GLU A 11 6.12 11.11 -12.91
C GLU A 11 5.60 12.38 -12.25
N GLU A 12 6.22 13.54 -12.54
CA GLU A 12 5.76 14.84 -12.06
C GLU A 12 4.31 15.13 -12.45
N TYR A 13 3.94 14.85 -13.71
CA TYR A 13 2.57 15.03 -14.19
C TYR A 13 1.57 14.08 -13.53
N ALA A 14 1.94 12.81 -13.32
CA ALA A 14 1.10 11.85 -12.62
C ALA A 14 0.86 12.25 -11.16
N LEU A 15 1.91 12.73 -10.47
CA LEU A 15 1.81 13.26 -9.11
C LEU A 15 0.92 14.50 -9.04
N GLU A 16 1.04 15.42 -10.01
CA GLU A 16 0.15 16.59 -10.11
C GLU A 16 -1.33 16.18 -10.22
N ILE A 17 -1.64 15.20 -11.08
CA ILE A 17 -3.00 14.66 -11.21
C ILE A 17 -3.49 14.09 -9.88
N LEU A 18 -2.66 13.29 -9.20
CA LEU A 18 -3.03 12.66 -7.93
C LEU A 18 -3.26 13.71 -6.84
N THR A 19 -2.41 14.73 -6.74
CA THR A 19 -2.59 15.83 -5.80
C THR A 19 -3.88 16.61 -6.08
N ASN A 20 -4.19 16.87 -7.35
CA ASN A 20 -5.47 17.50 -7.75
C ASN A 20 -6.70 16.63 -7.44
N GLN A 21 -6.53 15.31 -7.29
CA GLN A 21 -7.57 14.37 -6.85
C GLN A 21 -7.66 14.21 -5.33
N GLY A 22 -6.86 14.96 -4.57
CA GLY A 22 -6.91 14.96 -3.10
C GLY A 22 -5.89 14.06 -2.41
N PHE A 23 -4.92 13.49 -3.14
CA PHE A 23 -3.80 12.79 -2.51
C PHE A 23 -2.79 13.77 -1.92
N GLU A 24 -2.38 13.53 -0.67
CA GLU A 24 -1.13 14.08 -0.16
C GLU A 24 0.03 13.48 -0.97
N TYR A 25 1.06 14.28 -1.27
CA TYR A 25 2.27 13.81 -1.95
C TYR A 25 3.48 13.90 -1.02
N ILE A 26 4.26 12.82 -0.94
CA ILE A 26 5.52 12.76 -0.21
C ILE A 26 6.57 12.01 -1.03
N HIS A 27 7.82 12.47 -1.04
CA HIS A 27 8.91 11.69 -1.62
C HIS A 27 9.37 10.60 -0.64
N GLY A 28 9.55 9.36 -1.12
CA GLY A 28 9.80 8.20 -0.27
C GLY A 28 11.04 8.27 0.62
N SER A 29 12.01 9.14 0.31
CA SER A 29 13.17 9.41 1.17
C SER A 29 12.84 10.23 2.40
N GLU A 30 11.75 11.01 2.40
CA GLU A 30 11.35 11.86 3.52
C GLU A 30 10.76 11.05 4.68
N ILE A 31 10.24 9.85 4.38
CA ILE A 31 9.62 8.93 5.34
C ILE A 31 10.40 7.62 5.49
N ALA A 32 11.62 7.58 4.95
CA ALA A 32 12.50 6.42 5.01
C ALA A 32 13.00 6.20 6.46
N PRO A 33 13.37 4.96 6.83
CA PRO A 33 13.88 4.67 8.19
C PRO A 33 15.10 5.48 8.62
N ASP A 34 15.89 5.95 7.65
CA ASP A 34 17.11 6.74 7.83
C ASP A 34 16.90 8.25 7.58
N SER A 35 15.65 8.68 7.45
CA SER A 35 15.28 10.09 7.27
C SER A 35 15.18 10.85 8.60
N ASP A 36 15.01 12.18 8.53
CA ASP A 36 14.77 13.03 9.70
C ASP A 36 13.36 12.84 10.30
N SER A 37 12.42 12.26 9.55
CA SER A 37 11.02 12.06 9.97
C SER A 37 10.51 10.68 9.53
N PRO A 38 11.09 9.59 10.05
CA PRO A 38 10.79 8.24 9.60
C PRO A 38 9.34 7.85 9.95
N GLU A 39 8.63 7.30 8.97
CA GLU A 39 7.31 6.68 9.20
C GLU A 39 7.36 5.15 9.23
N ARG A 40 8.57 4.59 9.06
CA ARG A 40 8.87 3.16 9.04
C ARG A 40 10.11 2.87 9.86
N ASN A 41 10.15 1.71 10.52
CA ASN A 41 11.30 1.29 11.31
C ASN A 41 12.37 0.56 10.47
N SER A 42 11.97 0.00 9.33
CA SER A 42 12.86 -0.71 8.42
C SER A 42 12.41 -0.57 6.97
N PHE A 43 13.33 -0.81 6.04
CA PHE A 43 12.99 -0.83 4.62
C PHE A 43 12.19 -2.09 4.22
N GLU A 44 12.01 -3.06 5.12
CA GLU A 44 11.14 -4.23 4.90
C GLU A 44 9.67 -3.91 5.17
N GLU A 45 9.39 -2.86 5.96
CA GLU A 45 8.03 -2.41 6.24
C GLU A 45 7.42 -1.74 5.00
N VAL A 46 6.29 -2.31 4.55
CA VAL A 46 5.49 -1.78 3.44
C VAL A 46 4.24 -1.03 3.90
N ILE A 47 3.79 -1.24 5.14
CA ILE A 47 2.67 -0.54 5.76
C ILE A 47 3.19 0.65 6.58
N LEU A 48 2.54 1.80 6.45
CA LEU A 48 2.78 2.96 7.30
C LEU A 48 1.97 2.81 8.60
N SER A 49 2.51 2.03 9.53
CA SER A 49 1.79 1.57 10.73
C SER A 49 1.28 2.73 11.60
N GLY A 50 2.02 3.84 11.68
CA GLY A 50 1.61 5.03 12.41
C GLY A 50 0.35 5.67 11.81
N ARG A 51 0.32 5.84 10.49
CA ARG A 51 -0.84 6.36 9.75
C ARG A 51 -2.02 5.41 9.89
N LEU A 52 -1.82 4.10 9.67
CA LEU A 52 -2.86 3.08 9.82
C LEU A 52 -3.49 3.08 11.21
N LYS A 53 -2.68 3.12 12.27
CA LYS A 53 -3.20 3.17 13.63
C LYS A 53 -4.07 4.41 13.84
N LYS A 54 -3.58 5.59 13.44
CA LYS A 54 -4.27 6.86 13.62
C LYS A 54 -5.62 6.89 12.89
N THR A 55 -5.66 6.45 11.63
CA THR A 55 -6.87 6.48 10.81
C THR A 55 -7.89 5.45 11.24
N VAL A 56 -7.49 4.21 11.57
CA VAL A 56 -8.43 3.17 12.05
C VAL A 56 -9.05 3.57 13.39
N HIS A 57 -8.29 4.18 14.30
CA HIS A 57 -8.86 4.76 15.53
C HIS A 57 -9.88 5.87 15.25
N ARG A 58 -9.62 6.72 14.25
CA ARG A 58 -10.54 7.79 13.83
C ARG A 58 -11.85 7.24 13.25
N ILE A 59 -11.75 6.27 12.34
CA ILE A 59 -12.91 5.64 11.67
C ILE A 59 -13.78 4.90 12.68
N ASN A 60 -13.18 4.20 13.64
CA ASN A 60 -13.87 3.33 14.60
C ASN A 60 -14.02 3.97 15.99
N LYS A 61 -14.22 5.28 16.07
CA LYS A 61 -14.28 6.07 17.33
C LYS A 61 -15.31 5.58 18.37
N ASN A 62 -16.27 4.78 17.94
CA ASN A 62 -17.32 4.19 18.77
C ASN A 62 -16.90 2.88 19.46
N LEU A 63 -15.73 2.31 19.10
CA LEU A 63 -15.22 1.07 19.67
C LEU A 63 -14.16 1.34 20.75
N PRO A 64 -13.99 0.42 21.72
CA PRO A 64 -12.89 0.49 22.66
C PRO A 64 -11.53 0.45 21.96
N HIS A 65 -10.56 1.23 22.45
CA HIS A 65 -9.21 1.25 21.90
C HIS A 65 -8.56 -0.14 21.88
N GLU A 66 -8.83 -0.98 22.88
CA GLU A 66 -8.33 -2.35 22.97
C GLU A 66 -8.84 -3.24 21.82
N THR A 67 -10.09 -3.07 21.42
CA THR A 67 -10.70 -3.78 20.28
C THR A 67 -10.00 -3.38 18.97
N ILE A 68 -9.78 -2.08 18.78
CA ILE A 68 -9.11 -1.54 17.59
C ILE A 68 -7.65 -2.01 17.52
N ASP A 69 -6.92 -1.93 18.64
CA ASP A 69 -5.53 -2.38 18.72
C ASP A 69 -5.41 -3.91 18.54
N ALA A 70 -6.41 -4.68 18.96
CA ALA A 70 -6.47 -6.12 18.69
C ALA A 70 -6.64 -6.41 17.18
N ALA A 71 -7.47 -5.62 16.48
CA ALA A 71 -7.63 -5.73 15.04
C ALA A 71 -6.34 -5.36 14.27
N LEU A 72 -5.68 -4.27 14.65
CA LEU A 72 -4.40 -3.87 14.06
C LEU A 72 -3.31 -4.94 14.26
N LYS A 73 -3.30 -5.62 15.41
CA LYS A 73 -2.40 -6.76 15.64
C LYS A 73 -2.67 -7.94 14.70
N GLN A 74 -3.91 -8.18 14.26
CA GLN A 74 -4.20 -9.23 13.28
C GLN A 74 -3.58 -8.90 11.93
N ILE A 75 -3.68 -7.65 11.48
CA ILE A 75 -3.09 -7.20 10.21
C ILE A 75 -1.58 -7.37 10.22
N ASN A 76 -0.90 -6.95 11.29
CA ASN A 76 0.55 -7.10 11.41
C ASN A 76 1.03 -8.57 11.47
N ARG A 77 0.12 -9.52 11.72
CA ARG A 77 0.43 -10.96 11.78
C ARG A 77 0.22 -11.68 10.45
N LEU A 78 -0.25 -11.01 9.40
CA LEU A 78 -0.39 -11.57 8.04
C LEU A 78 0.98 -11.72 7.36
N ASN A 79 1.83 -12.58 7.94
CA ASN A 79 3.18 -12.90 7.47
C ASN A 79 3.32 -14.40 7.15
N SER A 80 2.28 -15.04 6.60
CA SER A 80 2.40 -16.44 6.19
C SER A 80 3.26 -16.59 4.93
N THR A 81 3.83 -17.78 4.73
CA THR A 81 4.62 -18.13 3.53
C THR A 81 3.77 -18.19 2.24
N GLU A 82 2.44 -18.17 2.34
CA GLU A 82 1.50 -18.35 1.23
C GLU A 82 0.89 -16.99 0.81
N LEU A 83 1.58 -16.30 -0.10
CA LEU A 83 1.22 -14.94 -0.52
C LEU A 83 -0.19 -14.76 -1.05
N ILE A 84 -0.71 -15.74 -1.80
CA ILE A 84 -2.06 -15.68 -2.36
C ILE A 84 -3.10 -15.77 -1.25
N VAL A 85 -2.89 -16.69 -0.30
CA VAL A 85 -3.78 -16.87 0.86
C VAL A 85 -3.76 -15.62 1.75
N ASN A 86 -2.59 -15.00 1.93
CA ASN A 86 -2.48 -13.73 2.65
C ASN A 86 -3.23 -12.60 1.94
N ASN A 87 -3.10 -12.50 0.62
CA ASN A 87 -3.79 -11.49 -0.17
C ASN A 87 -5.32 -11.65 -0.10
N GLU A 88 -5.82 -12.86 -0.29
CA GLU A 88 -7.26 -13.15 -0.19
C GLU A 88 -7.78 -12.87 1.23
N THR A 89 -7.02 -13.28 2.25
CA THR A 89 -7.36 -13.02 3.65
C THR A 89 -7.37 -11.52 3.93
N PHE A 90 -6.36 -10.79 3.48
CA PHE A 90 -6.30 -9.35 3.66
C PHE A 90 -7.43 -8.64 2.93
N HIS A 91 -7.71 -9.00 1.68
CA HIS A 91 -8.82 -8.44 0.92
C HIS A 91 -10.15 -8.65 1.65
N ARG A 92 -10.38 -9.86 2.19
CA ARG A 92 -11.57 -10.13 3.01
C ARG A 92 -11.63 -9.22 4.24
N LEU A 93 -10.54 -9.07 4.98
CA LEU A 93 -10.48 -8.17 6.14
C LEU A 93 -10.69 -6.69 5.77
N LEU A 94 -10.28 -6.31 4.56
CA LEU A 94 -10.46 -4.96 4.02
C LEU A 94 -11.93 -4.69 3.69
N THR A 95 -12.64 -5.65 3.09
CA THR A 95 -14.02 -5.48 2.59
C THR A 95 -15.11 -5.88 3.58
N GLU A 96 -14.84 -6.85 4.46
CA GLU A 96 -15.84 -7.42 5.40
C GLU A 96 -15.62 -6.99 6.85
N GLU A 97 -14.67 -6.08 7.08
CA GLU A 97 -14.27 -5.61 8.41
C GLU A 97 -13.60 -6.71 9.24
N ILE A 98 -12.82 -6.30 10.25
CA ILE A 98 -12.13 -7.24 11.13
C ILE A 98 -13.04 -7.57 12.31
N ASN A 99 -13.52 -8.81 12.39
CA ASN A 99 -14.29 -9.28 13.53
C ASN A 99 -13.38 -9.56 14.74
N ILE A 100 -13.65 -8.87 15.84
CA ILE A 100 -13.01 -9.05 17.14
C ILE A 100 -14.04 -9.56 18.13
N SER A 101 -13.85 -10.80 18.56
CA SER A 101 -14.62 -11.41 19.65
C SER A 101 -14.16 -10.84 20.99
N VAL A 102 -14.99 -10.01 21.61
CA VAL A 102 -14.78 -9.50 22.96
C VAL A 102 -15.67 -10.29 23.93
N GLN A 103 -15.05 -10.88 24.96
CA GLN A 103 -15.83 -11.42 26.08
C GLN A 103 -16.27 -10.25 26.95
N LYS A 104 -17.59 -10.09 27.07
CA LYS A 104 -18.19 -9.12 27.98
C LYS A 104 -19.13 -9.89 28.91
N ASP A 105 -18.77 -9.94 30.18
CA ASP A 105 -19.46 -10.70 31.21
C ASP A 105 -19.58 -12.19 30.87
N SER A 106 -20.79 -12.67 30.55
CA SER A 106 -21.13 -14.08 30.29
C SER A 106 -21.46 -14.37 28.81
N TYR A 107 -21.28 -13.40 27.90
CA TYR A 107 -21.48 -13.60 26.47
C TYR A 107 -20.34 -13.02 25.61
N THR A 108 -20.13 -13.65 24.46
CA THR A 108 -19.19 -13.16 23.45
C THR A 108 -19.93 -12.24 22.50
N ARG A 109 -19.44 -11.01 22.34
CA ARG A 109 -19.91 -10.07 21.31
C ARG A 109 -18.83 -9.91 20.26
N GLY A 110 -19.21 -10.03 18.98
CA GLY A 110 -18.35 -9.64 17.87
C GLY A 110 -18.48 -8.14 17.62
N ASP A 111 -17.37 -7.42 17.74
CA ASP A 111 -17.26 -6.04 17.25
C ASP A 111 -16.50 -6.07 15.91
N TYR A 112 -16.91 -5.22 14.97
CA TYR A 112 -16.31 -5.16 13.64
C TYR A 112 -15.52 -3.87 13.46
N VAL A 113 -14.25 -4.00 13.07
CA VAL A 113 -13.33 -2.88 12.89
C VAL A 113 -13.12 -2.63 11.40
N LYS A 114 -13.48 -1.44 10.93
CA LYS A 114 -13.26 -0.97 9.55
C LYS A 114 -11.81 -0.51 9.34
N LEU A 115 -11.16 -0.98 8.28
CA LEU A 115 -9.84 -0.47 7.87
C LEU A 115 -9.94 0.71 6.91
N ILE A 116 -11.00 0.74 6.10
CA ILE A 116 -11.33 1.79 5.14
C ILE A 116 -12.79 2.16 5.37
N ASP A 117 -13.08 3.45 5.39
CA ASP A 117 -14.43 3.97 5.43
C ASP A 117 -14.96 4.12 4.00
N PHE A 118 -15.67 3.10 3.52
CA PHE A 118 -16.30 3.15 2.19
C PHE A 118 -17.59 3.95 2.17
N ASP A 119 -18.20 4.18 3.35
CA ASP A 119 -19.46 4.92 3.47
C ASP A 119 -19.21 6.43 3.42
N GLU A 120 -18.14 6.89 4.08
CA GLU A 120 -17.67 8.29 4.08
C GLU A 120 -16.19 8.36 3.65
N PRO A 121 -15.89 8.38 2.33
CA PRO A 121 -14.51 8.33 1.82
C PRO A 121 -13.58 9.43 2.35
N ASP A 122 -14.11 10.60 2.67
CA ASP A 122 -13.38 11.74 3.22
C ASP A 122 -12.79 11.47 4.62
N ASN A 123 -13.25 10.41 5.31
CA ASN A 123 -12.67 9.96 6.57
C ASN A 123 -11.36 9.19 6.38
N ASN A 124 -11.02 8.82 5.14
CA ASN A 124 -9.77 8.14 4.82
C ASN A 124 -8.63 9.13 4.55
N GLU A 125 -7.41 8.64 4.67
CA GLU A 125 -6.21 9.36 4.28
C GLU A 125 -5.67 8.79 2.97
N PHE A 126 -5.50 9.65 1.96
CA PHE A 126 -4.98 9.28 0.64
C PHE A 126 -3.59 9.87 0.47
N LEU A 127 -2.60 9.01 0.23
CA LEU A 127 -1.20 9.42 0.14
C LEU A 127 -0.54 8.78 -1.09
N ALA A 128 0.06 9.60 -1.93
CA ALA A 128 0.91 9.18 -3.04
C ALA A 128 2.38 9.33 -2.61
N VAL A 129 3.13 8.23 -2.65
CA VAL A 129 4.56 8.24 -2.32
C VAL A 129 5.37 7.87 -3.54
N SER A 130 6.25 8.79 -3.97
CA SER A 130 7.18 8.52 -5.06
C SER A 130 8.44 7.82 -4.55
N GLN A 131 9.10 7.05 -5.43
CA GLN A 131 10.43 6.48 -5.17
C GLN A 131 10.52 5.70 -3.83
N PHE A 132 9.45 5.02 -3.43
CA PHE A 132 9.36 4.32 -2.14
C PHE A 132 10.23 3.06 -2.12
N THR A 133 11.37 3.13 -1.43
CA THR A 133 12.33 2.02 -1.40
C THR A 133 11.91 0.95 -0.40
N VAL A 134 11.92 -0.30 -0.86
CA VAL A 134 11.64 -1.51 -0.07
C VAL A 134 12.71 -2.57 -0.30
N THR A 135 13.15 -3.18 0.80
CA THR A 135 14.09 -4.30 0.80
C THR A 135 13.37 -5.59 1.17
N SER A 136 13.74 -6.70 0.53
CA SER A 136 13.27 -8.04 0.93
C SER A 136 14.46 -8.95 1.24
N THR A 137 14.56 -9.40 2.48
CA THR A 137 15.56 -10.36 2.97
C THR A 137 14.93 -11.76 3.03
N GLY A 138 14.68 -12.35 1.87
CA GLY A 138 14.01 -13.65 1.80
C GLY A 138 13.59 -14.11 0.41
N SER A 139 13.90 -13.32 -0.63
CA SER A 139 13.70 -13.76 -2.00
C SER A 139 14.64 -14.93 -2.32
N VAL A 140 14.22 -15.81 -3.23
CA VAL A 140 15.01 -16.98 -3.70
C VAL A 140 16.39 -16.55 -4.23
N THR A 141 16.57 -15.27 -4.55
CA THR A 141 17.77 -14.69 -5.15
C THR A 141 18.60 -13.82 -4.18
N GLY A 142 18.25 -13.75 -2.89
CA GLY A 142 18.97 -12.98 -1.87
C GLY A 142 18.28 -11.67 -1.46
N ALA A 143 19.03 -10.73 -0.88
CA ALA A 143 18.50 -9.41 -0.53
C ALA A 143 18.23 -8.61 -1.81
N VAL A 144 16.98 -8.19 -2.02
CA VAL A 144 16.61 -7.37 -3.19
C VAL A 144 15.99 -6.06 -2.76
N ASN A 145 16.44 -4.99 -3.39
CA ASN A 145 15.86 -3.65 -3.26
C ASN A 145 14.97 -3.38 -4.46
N LYS A 146 13.75 -2.90 -4.22
CA LYS A 146 12.92 -2.27 -5.27
C LYS A 146 12.51 -0.89 -4.85
N ARG A 147 12.22 -0.08 -5.87
CA ARG A 147 11.78 1.28 -5.74
C ARG A 147 10.77 1.53 -6.85
N PRO A 148 9.47 1.29 -6.59
CA PRO A 148 8.42 1.64 -7.54
C PRO A 148 8.39 3.15 -7.75
N ASP A 149 7.88 3.57 -8.91
CA ASP A 149 7.79 5.00 -9.23
C ASP A 149 6.83 5.70 -8.28
N ILE A 150 5.59 5.20 -8.17
CA ILE A 150 4.58 5.76 -7.24
C ILE A 150 3.82 4.62 -6.54
N ILE A 151 3.57 4.78 -5.24
CA ILE A 151 2.68 3.92 -4.46
C ILE A 151 1.54 4.77 -3.90
N LEU A 152 0.30 4.31 -4.09
CA LEU A 152 -0.87 4.91 -3.47
C LEU A 152 -1.23 4.15 -2.20
N PHE A 153 -1.23 4.90 -1.10
CA PHE A 153 -1.65 4.45 0.21
C PHE A 153 -3.06 4.96 0.51
N VAL A 154 -3.86 4.09 1.12
CA VAL A 154 -5.11 4.47 1.79
C VAL A 154 -4.97 4.10 3.25
N ASN A 155 -5.10 5.06 4.16
CA ASN A 155 -4.95 4.84 5.60
C ASN A 155 -3.60 4.17 5.96
N GLY A 156 -2.53 4.44 5.21
CA GLY A 156 -1.22 3.80 5.42
C GLY A 156 -1.09 2.36 4.87
N ILE A 157 -2.10 1.85 4.16
CA ILE A 157 -2.07 0.55 3.47
C ILE A 157 -1.68 0.76 1.99
N PRO A 158 -0.62 0.09 1.47
CA PRO A 158 -0.21 0.23 0.07
C PRO A 158 -1.15 -0.55 -0.87
N LEU A 159 -2.14 0.11 -1.46
CA LEU A 159 -3.17 -0.56 -2.28
C LEU A 159 -2.84 -0.61 -3.77
N VAL A 160 -2.14 0.42 -4.29
CA VAL A 160 -1.82 0.53 -5.72
C VAL A 160 -0.34 0.84 -5.89
N VAL A 161 0.29 0.12 -6.80
CA VAL A 161 1.63 0.44 -7.31
C VAL A 161 1.48 0.91 -8.75
N ILE A 162 2.04 2.08 -9.06
CA ILE A 162 2.07 2.68 -10.38
C ILE A 162 3.52 2.63 -10.87
N GLU A 163 3.68 2.03 -12.06
CA GLU A 163 4.96 1.97 -12.78
C GLU A 163 4.80 2.78 -14.06
N LEU A 164 5.71 3.71 -14.27
CA LEU A 164 5.73 4.60 -15.41
C LEU A 164 6.68 4.05 -16.48
N LYS A 165 6.37 4.34 -17.74
CA LYS A 165 7.21 3.98 -18.88
C LYS A 165 7.18 5.10 -19.89
N ASN A 166 8.33 5.31 -20.53
CA ASN A 166 8.41 6.26 -21.62
C ASN A 166 7.56 5.78 -22.82
N PRO A 167 6.70 6.63 -23.40
CA PRO A 167 5.85 6.27 -24.53
C PRO A 167 6.66 5.96 -25.80
N SER A 168 7.91 6.42 -25.88
CA SER A 168 8.82 6.07 -26.98
C SER A 168 9.35 4.62 -26.93
N GLU A 169 9.11 3.91 -25.83
CA GLU A 169 9.38 2.47 -25.73
C GLU A 169 8.14 1.67 -26.15
N ASP A 170 7.88 1.69 -27.47
CA ASP A 170 6.73 1.12 -28.19
C ASP A 170 6.57 -0.42 -28.11
N LYS A 171 7.06 -1.07 -27.04
CA LYS A 171 7.06 -2.54 -26.87
C LYS A 171 6.47 -3.02 -25.55
N ALA A 172 5.73 -2.19 -24.83
CA ALA A 172 4.96 -2.63 -23.67
C ALA A 172 3.78 -3.51 -24.14
N THR A 173 4.01 -4.81 -24.27
CA THR A 173 2.94 -5.79 -24.52
C THR A 173 2.29 -6.15 -23.18
N VAL A 174 1.03 -6.59 -23.20
CA VAL A 174 0.36 -7.21 -22.03
C VAL A 174 1.27 -8.27 -21.38
N HIS A 175 2.11 -8.93 -22.18
CA HIS A 175 3.06 -9.94 -21.73
C HIS A 175 4.29 -9.39 -20.97
N SER A 176 4.79 -8.19 -21.29
CA SER A 176 5.85 -7.54 -20.50
C SER A 176 5.30 -7.00 -19.17
N ALA A 177 4.09 -6.43 -19.20
CA ALA A 177 3.35 -6.02 -18.01
C ALA A 177 3.14 -7.20 -17.05
N PHE A 178 2.66 -8.33 -17.59
CA PHE A 178 2.45 -9.55 -16.83
C PHE A 178 3.75 -10.07 -16.22
N ARG A 179 4.86 -10.09 -16.98
CA ARG A 179 6.17 -10.50 -16.45
C ARG A 179 6.66 -9.59 -15.33
N GLN A 180 6.48 -8.27 -15.44
CA GLN A 180 6.83 -7.33 -14.39
C GLN A 180 6.03 -7.60 -13.09
N ILE A 181 4.74 -7.90 -13.21
CA ILE A 181 3.89 -8.31 -12.08
C ILE A 181 4.41 -9.61 -11.44
N GLN A 182 4.76 -10.63 -12.24
CA GLN A 182 5.32 -11.88 -11.73
C GLN A 182 6.67 -11.65 -11.01
N THR A 183 7.56 -10.84 -11.59
CA THR A 183 8.82 -10.47 -10.95
C THR A 183 8.59 -9.76 -9.63
N TYR A 184 7.62 -8.83 -9.54
CA TYR A 184 7.28 -8.17 -8.28
C TYR A 184 6.81 -9.15 -7.21
N LYS A 185 5.97 -10.12 -7.59
CA LYS A 185 5.48 -11.17 -6.68
C LYS A 185 6.62 -12.00 -6.10
N GLU A 186 7.60 -12.35 -6.91
CA GLU A 186 8.78 -13.12 -6.47
C GLU A 186 9.76 -12.28 -5.66
N THR A 187 9.83 -10.97 -5.92
CA THR A 187 10.89 -10.12 -5.39
C THR A 187 10.51 -9.37 -4.11
N ILE A 188 9.26 -8.92 -3.98
CA ILE A 188 8.74 -8.33 -2.74
C ILE A 188 7.41 -8.97 -2.37
N PRO A 189 7.47 -10.17 -1.75
CA PRO A 189 6.32 -10.87 -1.20
C PRO A 189 5.41 -9.97 -0.35
N ALA A 190 6.00 -9.10 0.48
CA ALA A 190 5.28 -8.25 1.43
C ALA A 190 4.25 -7.31 0.77
N PHE A 191 4.56 -6.73 -0.39
CA PHE A 191 3.58 -5.92 -1.10
C PHE A 191 2.40 -6.77 -1.59
N PHE A 192 2.64 -8.01 -2.02
CA PHE A 192 1.58 -8.86 -2.54
C PHE A 192 0.54 -9.25 -1.47
N THR A 193 0.94 -9.31 -0.20
CA THR A 193 -0.01 -9.50 0.91
C THR A 193 -1.09 -8.40 0.95
N TYR A 194 -0.72 -7.15 0.71
CA TYR A 194 -1.61 -5.99 0.92
C TYR A 194 -2.12 -5.35 -0.38
N LYS A 195 -1.63 -5.82 -1.54
CA LYS A 195 -2.01 -5.28 -2.85
C LYS A 195 -3.47 -5.58 -3.19
N ALA A 196 -4.25 -4.54 -3.45
CA ALA A 196 -5.56 -4.66 -4.08
C ALA A 196 -5.46 -4.55 -5.61
N PHE A 197 -4.56 -3.72 -6.15
CA PHE A 197 -4.40 -3.51 -7.59
C PHE A 197 -2.92 -3.31 -8.02
N CYS A 198 -2.56 -3.85 -9.19
CA CYS A 198 -1.39 -3.41 -9.96
C CYS A 198 -1.92 -2.67 -11.19
N ALA A 199 -1.72 -1.36 -11.26
CA ALA A 199 -2.01 -0.59 -12.46
C ALA A 199 -0.68 -0.28 -13.17
N ALA A 200 -0.59 -0.62 -14.45
CA ALA A 200 0.51 -0.20 -15.30
C ALA A 200 -0.04 0.45 -16.56
N PHE A 201 0.68 1.49 -17.01
CA PHE A 201 0.58 2.27 -18.25
C PHE A 201 -0.48 3.39 -18.27
N PHE A 202 -0.03 4.61 -17.97
CA PHE A 202 -0.65 5.81 -18.52
C PHE A 202 -0.04 6.11 -19.89
N ASN A 203 -0.79 5.78 -20.95
CA ASN A 203 -0.60 6.39 -22.25
C ASN A 203 -1.10 7.83 -22.13
N VAL A 204 -0.19 8.80 -22.07
CA VAL A 204 -0.57 10.19 -22.30
C VAL A 204 -0.53 10.38 -23.82
N CYS A 205 -1.73 10.34 -24.44
CA CYS A 205 -1.93 10.64 -25.86
C CYS A 205 -1.57 12.08 -26.20
#